data_AF-A0A7J8E3D9-F1
#
_entry.id   AF-A0A7J8E3D9-F1
#
_cell.length_a   1.000
_cell.length_b   1.000
_cell.length_c   1.000
_cell.angle_alpha   90.00
_cell.angle_beta   90.00
_cell.angle_gamma   90.00
#
_symmetry.space_group_name_H-M   'P 1'
#
loop_
_entity.id
_entity.type
_entity.pdbx_description
1 polymer ?
#
loop_
_entity_poly.entity_id
_entity_poly.type
_entity_poly.pdbx_seq_one_letter_code
_entity_poly.pdbx_strand_id
1 'polypeptide(L)'
;MPTVSVKPDLLFKALGRTYTDEEFDELCFEFGLELDEITSEKEIISKEQGIEKAEGASTVVLYKIDVPANRCDLPCLEGLVRGLQVFKERIKAPVYKRVMPNGEIQKSIITEETAKIRPYAVAAVLRNIKFTKDRYDSFIELQEKPHQNICRKRALVAIGTHDWALCQAHLLLLRSDLRISNSNL
;
A
#
# COMPACT_ATOMS: atom_id res chain seq x y z
N MET A 1 -13.11 4.49 -10.04
CA MET A 1 -12.30 3.24 -9.95
C MET A 1 -11.60 3.28 -8.58
N PRO A 2 -10.61 2.45 -8.17
CA PRO A 2 -9.88 2.79 -6.95
C PRO A 2 -9.13 4.12 -7.16
N THR A 3 -9.50 5.12 -6.37
CA THR A 3 -8.90 6.46 -6.41
C THR A 3 -7.82 6.60 -5.34
N VAL A 4 -6.70 7.23 -5.71
CA VAL A 4 -5.59 7.55 -4.80
C VAL A 4 -5.50 9.06 -4.67
N SER A 5 -5.47 9.55 -3.44
CA SER A 5 -5.28 10.98 -3.15
C SER A 5 -3.82 11.22 -2.77
N VAL A 6 -3.11 12.05 -3.53
CA VAL A 6 -1.69 12.33 -3.28
C VAL A 6 -1.42 13.84 -3.20
N LYS A 7 -0.47 14.23 -2.36
CA LYS A 7 0.02 15.61 -2.28
C LYS A 7 0.99 15.86 -3.46
N PRO A 8 0.76 16.86 -4.33
CA PRO A 8 1.61 17.14 -5.48
C PRO A 8 3.06 17.40 -5.09
N ASP A 9 3.29 18.15 -4.00
CA ASP A 9 4.64 18.45 -3.51
C ASP A 9 5.45 17.18 -3.20
N LEU A 10 4.82 16.19 -2.56
CA LEU A 10 5.46 14.91 -2.25
C LEU A 10 5.65 14.06 -3.50
N LEU A 11 4.67 14.07 -4.41
CA LEU A 11 4.71 13.34 -5.66
C LEU A 11 5.86 13.83 -6.56
N PHE A 12 5.95 15.13 -6.79
CA PHE A 12 6.97 15.76 -7.63
C PHE A 12 8.37 15.61 -7.03
N LYS A 13 8.48 15.76 -5.70
CA LYS A 13 9.72 15.47 -4.98
C LYS A 13 10.15 14.02 -5.15
N ALA A 14 9.22 13.08 -5.10
CA ALA A 14 9.50 11.66 -5.27
C ALA A 14 9.85 11.29 -6.73
N LEU A 15 9.23 11.95 -7.72
CA LEU A 15 9.55 11.81 -9.16
C LEU A 15 10.87 12.51 -9.56
N GLY A 16 11.39 13.39 -8.70
CA GLY A 16 12.62 14.16 -8.94
C GLY A 16 12.47 15.26 -9.99
N ARG A 17 11.24 15.64 -10.33
CA ARG A 17 10.91 16.71 -11.28
C ARG A 17 9.60 17.36 -10.89
N THR A 18 9.50 18.66 -11.07
CA THR A 18 8.26 19.43 -11.00
C THR A 18 7.53 19.35 -12.33
N TYR A 19 6.24 19.04 -12.30
CA TYR A 19 5.37 19.02 -13.47
C TYR A 19 4.31 20.12 -13.34
N THR A 20 3.81 20.61 -14.48
CA THR A 20 2.55 21.37 -14.48
C THR A 20 1.36 20.40 -14.40
N ASP A 21 0.16 20.94 -14.15
CA ASP A 21 -1.06 20.14 -14.09
C ASP A 21 -1.31 19.43 -15.44
N GLU A 22 -1.09 20.13 -16.56
CA GLU A 22 -1.24 19.57 -17.92
C GLU A 22 -0.18 18.53 -18.26
N GLU A 23 1.10 18.80 -17.92
CA GLU A 23 2.18 17.82 -18.12
C GLU A 23 1.94 16.54 -17.31
N PHE A 24 1.37 16.68 -16.10
CA PHE A 24 1.08 15.54 -15.24
C PHE A 24 -0.15 14.76 -15.71
N ASP A 25 -1.17 15.44 -16.22
CA ASP A 25 -2.35 14.79 -16.82
C ASP A 25 -1.96 13.99 -18.07
N GLU A 26 -1.14 14.56 -18.96
CA GLU A 26 -0.62 13.85 -20.14
C GLU A 26 0.21 12.61 -19.73
N LEU A 27 1.04 12.74 -18.69
CA LEU A 27 1.80 11.60 -18.14
C LEU A 27 0.89 10.50 -17.58
N CYS A 28 -0.18 10.87 -16.87
CA CYS A 28 -1.19 9.94 -16.36
C CYS A 28 -1.86 9.21 -17.53
N PHE A 29 -2.30 9.96 -18.54
CA PHE A 29 -2.98 9.42 -19.71
C PHE A 29 -2.10 8.42 -20.49
N GLU A 30 -0.83 8.76 -20.75
CA GLU A 30 0.12 7.86 -21.41
C GLU A 30 0.35 6.55 -20.65
N PHE A 31 0.30 6.60 -19.32
CA PHE A 31 0.47 5.43 -18.46
C PHE A 31 -0.84 4.63 -18.27
N GLY A 32 -1.99 5.18 -18.67
CA GLY A 32 -3.32 4.60 -18.49
C GLY A 32 -3.94 4.88 -17.12
N LEU A 33 -3.66 6.06 -16.57
CA LEU A 33 -4.28 6.64 -15.37
C LEU A 33 -5.08 7.87 -15.75
N GLU A 34 -6.03 8.25 -14.89
CA GLU A 34 -6.87 9.42 -15.08
C GLU A 34 -6.70 10.37 -13.89
N LEU A 35 -6.36 11.64 -14.14
CA LEU A 35 -6.40 12.68 -13.13
C LEU A 35 -7.84 13.16 -12.99
N ASP A 36 -8.53 12.72 -11.94
CA ASP A 36 -9.98 12.94 -11.75
C ASP A 36 -10.27 14.37 -11.27
N GLU A 37 -9.67 14.76 -10.14
CA GLU A 37 -9.83 16.12 -9.62
C GLU A 37 -8.57 16.63 -8.90
N ILE A 38 -8.39 17.94 -8.97
CA ILE A 38 -7.43 18.70 -8.17
C ILE A 38 -8.26 19.45 -7.12
N THR A 39 -8.22 18.99 -5.87
CA THR A 39 -9.02 19.56 -4.76
C THR A 39 -8.16 19.80 -3.54
N SER A 40 -8.56 20.72 -2.65
CA SER A 40 -7.89 20.90 -1.36
C SER A 40 -8.70 20.30 -0.20
N GLU A 41 -8.06 19.96 0.92
CA GLU A 41 -8.77 19.47 2.12
C GLU A 41 -9.85 20.46 2.58
N LYS A 42 -9.58 21.77 2.46
CA LYS A 42 -10.57 22.82 2.72
C LYS A 42 -11.79 22.73 1.82
N GLU A 43 -11.61 22.47 0.54
CA GLU A 43 -12.72 22.37 -0.43
C GLU A 43 -13.53 21.10 -0.27
N ILE A 44 -12.89 20.00 0.15
CA ILE A 44 -13.59 18.75 0.47
C ILE A 44 -14.47 18.96 1.70
N ILE A 45 -13.92 19.54 2.77
CA ILE A 45 -14.65 19.77 4.02
C ILE A 45 -15.74 20.83 3.86
N SER A 46 -15.50 21.88 3.07
CA SER A 46 -16.51 22.91 2.80
C SER A 46 -17.69 22.37 1.98
N LYS A 47 -17.44 21.46 1.01
CA LYS A 47 -18.48 20.79 0.23
C LYS A 47 -19.26 19.76 1.05
N GLU A 48 -18.61 19.00 1.93
CA GLU A 48 -19.25 17.88 2.65
C GLU A 48 -19.89 18.27 3.99
N GLN A 49 -19.29 19.21 4.73
CA GLN A 49 -19.65 19.49 6.14
C GLN A 49 -19.96 20.96 6.44
N GLY A 50 -19.92 21.83 5.43
CA GLY A 50 -20.20 23.26 5.57
C GLY A 50 -18.99 24.09 6.01
N ILE A 51 -19.09 25.40 5.78
CA ILE A 51 -17.99 26.38 5.90
C ILE A 51 -17.41 26.45 7.33
N GLU A 52 -18.24 26.26 8.36
CA GLU A 52 -17.85 26.41 9.78
C GLU A 52 -16.82 25.36 10.26
N LYS A 53 -16.74 24.19 9.63
CA LYS A 53 -15.72 23.17 9.94
C LYS A 53 -14.45 23.29 9.09
N ALA A 54 -14.46 24.13 8.06
CA ALA A 54 -13.34 24.31 7.15
C ALA A 54 -12.25 25.27 7.68
N GLU A 55 -12.53 26.04 8.73
CA GLU A 55 -11.59 27.02 9.30
C GLU A 55 -10.31 26.41 9.90
N GLY A 56 -10.31 25.10 10.17
CA GLY A 56 -9.12 24.35 10.64
C GLY A 56 -8.49 23.42 9.60
N ALA A 57 -9.04 23.33 8.40
CA ALA A 57 -8.59 22.40 7.36
C ALA A 57 -7.39 22.95 6.57
N SER A 58 -6.58 22.08 5.99
CA SER A 58 -5.40 22.49 5.24
C SER A 58 -5.75 22.99 3.84
N THR A 59 -5.19 24.11 3.37
CA THR A 59 -5.28 24.56 1.96
C THR A 59 -4.46 23.70 1.00
N VAL A 60 -3.86 22.61 1.48
CA VAL A 60 -2.97 21.78 0.67
C VAL A 60 -3.76 21.15 -0.47
N VAL A 61 -3.28 21.37 -1.68
CA VAL A 61 -3.81 20.78 -2.92
C VAL A 61 -3.54 19.28 -2.91
N LEU A 62 -4.52 18.50 -3.34
CA LEU A 62 -4.51 17.05 -3.48
C LEU A 62 -4.89 16.70 -4.91
N TYR A 63 -4.13 15.78 -5.51
CA TYR A 63 -4.51 15.15 -6.77
C TYR A 63 -5.22 13.85 -6.47
N LYS A 64 -6.44 13.71 -6.99
CA LYS A 64 -7.16 12.44 -7.04
C LYS A 64 -6.89 11.77 -8.37
N ILE A 65 -6.23 10.62 -8.31
CA ILE A 65 -5.83 9.85 -9.48
C ILE A 65 -6.60 8.54 -9.47
N ASP A 66 -7.33 8.28 -10.55
CA ASP A 66 -8.07 7.05 -10.75
C ASP A 66 -7.15 5.98 -11.35
N VAL A 67 -7.10 4.84 -10.66
CA VAL A 67 -6.20 3.73 -10.98
C VAL A 67 -7.02 2.53 -11.45
N PRO A 68 -6.56 1.79 -12.47
CA PRO A 68 -7.25 0.58 -12.91
C PRO A 68 -7.25 -0.48 -11.82
N ALA A 69 -8.42 -1.09 -11.57
CA ALA A 69 -8.62 -2.06 -10.49
C ALA A 69 -7.73 -3.31 -10.58
N ASN A 70 -7.20 -3.61 -11.78
CA ASN A 70 -6.33 -4.76 -12.02
C ASN A 70 -4.87 -4.53 -11.56
N ARG A 71 -4.48 -3.30 -11.22
CA ARG A 71 -3.11 -2.94 -10.80
C ARG A 71 -3.04 -2.67 -9.31
N CYS A 72 -2.81 -3.74 -8.55
CA CYS A 72 -2.74 -3.72 -7.08
C CYS A 72 -1.49 -3.02 -6.53
N ASP A 73 -0.50 -2.75 -7.39
CA ASP A 73 0.76 -2.11 -7.05
C ASP A 73 0.68 -0.58 -7.08
N LEU A 74 -0.32 -0.01 -7.77
CA LEU A 74 -0.50 1.44 -7.96
C LEU A 74 -1.35 2.19 -6.90
N PRO A 75 -2.13 1.57 -5.98
CA PRO A 75 -3.01 2.30 -5.07
C PRO A 75 -2.24 2.89 -3.86
N CYS A 76 -1.04 3.41 -4.08
CA CYS A 76 -0.20 4.10 -3.10
C CYS A 76 0.80 5.04 -3.79
N LEU A 77 1.29 6.04 -3.06
CA LEU A 77 2.24 7.02 -3.58
C LEU A 77 3.52 6.33 -4.10
N GLU A 78 4.11 5.43 -3.32
CA GLU A 78 5.35 4.74 -3.67
C GLU A 78 5.18 3.85 -4.91
N GLY A 79 4.03 3.20 -5.02
CA GLY A 79 3.67 2.34 -6.13
C GLY A 79 3.50 3.13 -7.43
N LEU A 80 2.74 4.22 -7.34
CA LEU A 80 2.52 5.14 -8.45
C LEU A 80 3.84 5.75 -8.94
N VAL A 81 4.62 6.34 -8.04
CA VAL A 81 5.92 6.95 -8.36
C VAL A 81 6.86 5.91 -8.99
N ARG A 82 6.94 4.70 -8.43
CA ARG A 82 7.78 3.64 -8.98
C ARG A 82 7.30 3.20 -10.37
N GLY A 83 5.99 3.04 -10.56
CA GLY A 83 5.40 2.68 -11.85
C GLY A 83 5.74 3.71 -12.93
N LEU A 84 5.52 5.00 -12.64
CA LEU A 84 5.80 6.11 -13.54
C LEU A 84 7.30 6.24 -13.85
N GLN A 85 8.18 6.08 -12.86
CA GLN A 85 9.63 6.15 -13.08
C GLN A 85 10.15 4.99 -13.94
N VAL A 86 9.62 3.78 -13.76
CA VAL A 86 9.97 2.61 -14.60
C VAL A 86 9.43 2.81 -16.01
N PHE A 87 8.20 3.33 -16.16
CA PHE A 87 7.58 3.59 -17.46
C PHE A 87 8.37 4.60 -18.30
N LYS A 88 8.87 5.67 -17.67
CA LYS A 88 9.74 6.67 -18.32
C LYS A 88 11.21 6.25 -18.38
N GLU A 89 11.52 4.98 -18.11
CA GLU A 89 12.88 4.40 -18.13
C GLU A 89 13.91 5.14 -17.26
N ARG A 90 13.46 5.92 -16.27
CA ARG A 90 14.34 6.67 -15.36
C ARG A 90 14.98 5.78 -14.31
N ILE A 91 14.26 4.73 -13.93
CA ILE A 91 14.76 3.68 -13.03
C ILE A 91 14.55 2.32 -13.66
N LYS A 92 15.49 1.41 -13.39
CA LYS A 92 15.28 0.00 -13.67
C LYS A 92 14.26 -0.57 -12.68
N ALA A 93 13.36 -1.43 -13.16
CA ALA A 93 12.43 -2.15 -12.31
C ALA A 93 13.18 -2.86 -11.16
N PRO A 94 12.84 -2.57 -9.89
CA PRO A 94 13.55 -3.17 -8.77
C PRO A 94 13.25 -4.66 -8.66
N VAL A 95 14.30 -5.42 -8.31
CA VAL A 95 14.20 -6.87 -8.10
C VAL A 95 14.08 -7.14 -6.61
N TYR A 96 12.91 -7.60 -6.18
CA TYR A 96 12.66 -7.98 -4.80
C TYR A 96 13.16 -9.41 -4.56
N LYS A 97 14.07 -9.57 -3.60
CA LYS A 97 14.57 -10.88 -3.18
C LYS A 97 14.26 -11.09 -1.70
N ARG A 98 13.78 -12.28 -1.36
CA ARG A 98 13.68 -12.68 0.04
C ARG A 98 15.09 -12.89 0.59
N VAL A 99 15.31 -12.42 1.81
CA VAL A 99 16.56 -12.64 2.55
C VAL A 99 16.28 -13.58 3.72
N MET A 100 17.20 -14.50 3.97
CA MET A 100 17.12 -15.33 5.18
C MET A 100 17.53 -14.48 6.39
N PRO A 101 16.81 -14.57 7.52
CA PRO A 101 17.19 -13.83 8.72
C PRO A 101 18.49 -14.39 9.31
N ASN A 102 19.33 -13.51 9.84
CA ASN A 102 20.47 -13.90 10.67
C ASN A 102 19.95 -14.24 12.08
N GLY A 103 19.48 -15.48 12.27
CA GLY A 103 18.94 -15.95 13.55
C GLY A 103 17.77 -16.91 13.38
N GLU A 104 16.90 -16.97 14.39
CA GLU A 104 15.71 -17.84 14.36
C GLU A 104 14.74 -17.43 13.26
N ILE A 105 14.27 -18.43 12.52
CA ILE A 105 13.23 -18.28 11.50
C ILE A 105 11.88 -18.15 12.21
N GLN A 106 11.22 -17.02 11.97
CA GLN A 106 9.88 -16.76 12.47
C GLN A 106 8.90 -17.64 11.71
N LYS A 107 8.04 -18.34 12.46
CA LYS A 107 7.01 -19.21 11.88
C LYS A 107 5.65 -18.69 12.33
N SER A 108 4.78 -18.48 11.34
CA SER A 108 3.35 -18.45 11.54
C SER A 108 2.86 -19.82 11.12
N ILE A 109 2.08 -20.47 11.96
CA ILE A 109 1.55 -21.80 11.66
C ILE A 109 0.00 -21.71 11.72
N ILE A 110 -0.83 -22.70 11.42
CA ILE A 110 -2.31 -22.49 11.42
C ILE A 110 -3.01 -23.61 12.16
N THR A 111 -3.78 -23.30 13.22
CA THR A 111 -4.51 -24.31 14.00
C THR A 111 -5.74 -24.82 13.26
N GLU A 112 -6.15 -26.07 13.55
CA GLU A 112 -7.35 -26.68 12.96
C GLU A 112 -8.64 -25.89 13.27
N GLU A 113 -8.71 -25.26 14.43
CA GLU A 113 -9.82 -24.38 14.82
C GLU A 113 -9.89 -23.14 13.92
N THR A 114 -8.75 -22.50 13.66
CA THR A 114 -8.68 -21.34 12.76
C THR A 114 -8.98 -21.77 11.33
N ALA A 115 -8.52 -22.95 10.91
CA ALA A 115 -8.69 -23.42 9.53
C ALA A 115 -10.15 -23.59 9.11
N LYS A 116 -11.06 -23.86 10.06
CA LYS A 116 -12.51 -23.94 9.81
C LYS A 116 -13.13 -22.61 9.40
N ILE A 117 -12.55 -21.49 9.86
CA ILE A 117 -13.06 -20.13 9.62
C ILE A 117 -12.22 -19.42 8.56
N ARG A 118 -10.88 -19.48 8.68
CA ARG A 118 -9.89 -18.90 7.77
C ARG A 118 -8.77 -19.92 7.51
N PRO A 119 -8.87 -20.72 6.43
CA PRO A 119 -7.96 -21.84 6.16
C PRO A 119 -6.51 -21.43 5.87
N TYR A 120 -6.30 -20.21 5.38
CA TYR A 120 -4.99 -19.77 4.90
C TYR A 120 -4.58 -18.45 5.55
N ALA A 121 -3.30 -18.37 5.91
CA ALA A 121 -2.65 -17.17 6.41
C ALA A 121 -1.20 -17.14 5.90
N VAL A 122 -0.73 -15.95 5.55
CA VAL A 122 0.65 -15.71 5.13
C VAL A 122 1.18 -14.51 5.89
N ALA A 123 2.45 -14.58 6.31
CA ALA A 123 3.12 -13.52 7.02
C ALA A 123 4.53 -13.30 6.45
N ALA A 124 5.00 -12.06 6.49
CA ALA A 124 6.36 -11.69 6.11
C ALA A 124 6.88 -10.63 7.08
N VAL A 125 8.19 -10.62 7.31
CA VAL A 125 8.85 -9.63 8.18
C VAL A 125 9.73 -8.74 7.31
N LEU A 126 9.46 -7.44 7.36
CA LEU A 126 10.31 -6.41 6.78
C LEU A 126 11.17 -5.82 7.89
N ARG A 127 12.49 -5.90 7.75
CA ARG A 127 13.44 -5.43 8.78
C ARG A 127 14.03 -4.08 8.40
N ASN A 128 14.39 -3.28 9.41
CA ASN A 128 15.08 -1.99 9.24
C ASN A 128 14.28 -0.95 8.45
N ILE A 129 12.95 -0.94 8.58
CA ILE A 129 12.11 0.11 8.00
C ILE A 129 12.28 1.40 8.83
N LYS A 130 12.52 2.52 8.14
CA LYS A 130 12.51 3.86 8.73
C LYS A 130 11.22 4.58 8.37
N PHE A 131 10.31 4.65 9.34
CA PHE A 131 9.07 5.41 9.19
C PHE A 131 9.31 6.90 9.46
N THR A 132 8.80 7.73 8.56
CA THR A 132 8.48 9.13 8.81
C THR A 132 6.96 9.22 8.94
N LYS A 133 6.43 10.35 9.43
CA LYS A 133 4.97 10.54 9.55
C LYS A 133 4.24 10.27 8.23
N ASP A 134 4.68 10.89 7.14
CA ASP A 134 4.06 10.70 5.82
C ASP A 134 4.15 9.25 5.31
N ARG A 135 5.29 8.57 5.53
CA ARG A 135 5.46 7.17 5.13
C ARG A 135 4.60 6.22 5.96
N TYR A 136 4.40 6.53 7.24
CA TYR A 136 3.53 5.75 8.11
C TYR A 136 2.08 5.92 7.66
N ASP A 137 1.63 7.15 7.41
CA ASP A 137 0.27 7.43 6.93
C ASP A 137 0.02 6.73 5.57
N SER A 138 0.99 6.81 4.64
CA SER A 138 0.90 6.11 3.35
C SER A 138 0.90 4.58 3.50
N PHE A 139 1.67 4.04 4.46
CA PHE A 139 1.69 2.61 4.75
C PHE A 139 0.35 2.10 5.30
N ILE A 140 -0.31 2.89 6.17
CA ILE A 140 -1.65 2.56 6.67
C ILE A 140 -2.68 2.67 5.54
N GLU A 141 -2.59 3.69 4.68
CA GLU A 141 -3.47 3.82 3.52
C GLU A 141 -3.33 2.63 2.56
N LEU A 142 -2.10 2.18 2.29
CA LEU A 142 -1.82 1.00 1.48
C LEU A 142 -2.44 -0.28 2.05
N GLN A 143 -2.63 -0.39 3.36
CA GLN A 143 -3.33 -1.52 3.97
C GLN A 143 -4.84 -1.45 3.76
N GLU A 144 -5.42 -0.25 3.87
CA GLU A 144 -6.85 -0.02 3.81
C GLU A 144 -7.41 -0.07 2.36
N LYS A 145 -6.66 0.39 1.35
CA LYS A 145 -7.12 0.39 -0.05
C LYS A 145 -7.43 -1.02 -0.58
N PRO A 146 -6.55 -2.04 -0.42
CA PRO A 146 -6.88 -3.42 -0.76
C PRO A 146 -8.02 -3.99 0.09
N HIS A 147 -8.15 -3.57 1.36
CA HIS A 147 -9.25 -4.00 2.22
C HIS A 147 -10.61 -3.60 1.65
N GLN A 148 -10.72 -2.36 1.19
CA GLN A 148 -11.95 -1.83 0.62
C GLN A 148 -12.30 -2.48 -0.73
N ASN A 149 -11.28 -2.73 -1.56
CA ASN A 149 -11.48 -3.24 -2.92
C ASN A 149 -11.31 -4.77 -3.00
N ILE A 150 -10.09 -5.25 -3.27
CA ILE A 150 -9.79 -6.65 -3.62
C ILE A 150 -10.15 -7.63 -2.50
N CYS A 151 -10.02 -7.22 -1.24
CA CYS A 151 -10.32 -8.05 -0.10
C CYS A 151 -11.81 -8.05 0.29
N ARG A 152 -12.65 -7.29 -0.44
CA ARG A 152 -14.10 -7.11 -0.20
C ARG A 152 -14.43 -6.78 1.26
N LYS A 153 -14.00 -5.61 1.72
CA LYS A 153 -14.18 -5.14 3.11
C LYS A 153 -13.70 -6.18 4.14
N ARG A 154 -12.51 -6.76 3.89
CA ARG A 154 -11.84 -7.80 4.71
C ARG A 154 -12.54 -9.15 4.79
N ALA A 155 -13.62 -9.36 4.02
CA ALA A 155 -14.35 -10.63 4.00
C ALA A 155 -13.47 -11.77 3.45
N LEU A 156 -12.69 -11.49 2.40
CA LEU A 156 -11.81 -12.50 1.77
C LEU A 156 -10.43 -12.55 2.42
N VAL A 157 -9.78 -11.39 2.56
CA VAL A 157 -8.41 -11.28 3.08
C VAL A 157 -8.36 -10.17 4.11
N ALA A 158 -7.68 -10.41 5.22
CA ALA A 158 -7.35 -9.38 6.19
C ALA A 158 -5.82 -9.26 6.23
N ILE A 159 -5.34 -8.04 6.13
CA ILE A 159 -3.91 -7.70 6.24
C ILE A 159 -3.76 -7.02 7.60
N GLY A 160 -2.82 -7.50 8.40
CA GLY A 160 -2.47 -6.92 9.69
C GLY A 160 -1.00 -6.53 9.69
N THR A 161 -0.69 -5.39 10.29
CA THR A 161 0.68 -4.89 10.45
C THR A 161 0.95 -4.79 11.94
N HIS A 162 2.12 -5.26 12.38
CA HIS A 162 2.47 -5.35 13.79
C HIS A 162 3.91 -4.88 13.97
N ASP A 163 4.16 -4.15 15.07
CA ASP A 163 5.53 -3.84 15.46
C ASP A 163 6.20 -5.09 16.03
N TRP A 164 7.18 -5.58 15.28
CA TRP A 164 7.94 -6.76 15.65
C TRP A 164 8.63 -6.63 17.01
N ALA A 165 9.07 -5.43 17.41
CA ALA A 165 9.76 -5.22 18.67
C ALA A 165 8.84 -5.44 19.89
N LEU A 166 7.54 -5.19 19.71
CA LEU A 166 6.52 -5.34 20.75
C LEU A 166 5.86 -6.73 20.74
N CYS A 167 6.05 -7.51 19.68
CA CYS A 167 5.61 -8.90 19.61
C CYS A 167 6.52 -9.80 20.47
N GLN A 168 6.33 -9.77 21.79
CA GLN A 168 6.88 -10.77 22.70
C GLN A 168 5.98 -12.01 22.72
N ALA A 169 6.62 -13.18 22.64
CA ALA A 169 6.06 -14.53 22.73
C ALA A 169 5.37 -15.07 21.45
N HIS A 170 5.76 -16.32 21.13
CA HIS A 170 5.16 -17.27 20.18
C HIS A 170 3.98 -16.69 19.39
N LEU A 171 4.21 -16.36 18.11
CA LEU A 171 3.11 -16.19 17.17
C LEU A 171 2.46 -17.57 17.00
N LEU A 172 1.56 -17.89 17.93
CA LEU A 172 0.94 -19.19 18.10
C LEU A 172 -0.28 -19.24 17.19
N LEU A 173 0.01 -19.79 16.05
CA LEU A 173 -0.90 -20.16 14.99
C LEU A 173 -0.20 -21.49 14.63
N LEU A 174 -0.82 -22.68 14.69
CA LEU A 174 -0.16 -23.99 14.91
C LEU A 174 -0.53 -25.08 13.87
N ARG A 175 0.33 -25.42 12.89
CA ARG A 175 0.55 -26.80 12.38
C ARG A 175 1.85 -26.97 11.59
N SER A 176 2.84 -27.57 12.24
CA SER A 176 3.91 -28.33 11.61
C SER A 176 3.31 -29.54 10.89
N ASP A 177 3.45 -29.63 9.57
CA ASP A 177 3.50 -30.91 8.82
C ASP A 177 3.94 -30.63 7.38
N LEU A 178 5.21 -30.30 7.20
CA LEU A 178 5.88 -30.39 5.90
C LEU A 178 6.39 -31.82 5.77
N ARG A 179 5.51 -32.75 5.38
CA ARG A 179 5.94 -34.08 4.92
C ARG A 179 6.59 -33.91 3.56
N ILE A 180 7.92 -33.86 3.54
CA ILE A 180 8.70 -34.12 2.34
C ILE A 180 8.54 -35.62 2.08
N SER A 181 7.69 -35.99 1.12
CA SER A 181 7.65 -37.34 0.59
C SER A 181 8.99 -37.60 -0.11
N ASN A 182 9.81 -38.48 0.46
CA ASN A 182 10.89 -39.11 -0.27
C ASN A 182 10.28 -39.93 -1.41
N SER A 183 10.35 -39.41 -2.63
CA SER A 183 10.24 -40.22 -3.85
C SER A 183 11.64 -40.32 -4.45
N ASN A 184 12.43 -41.24 -3.88
CA ASN A 184 13.45 -41.96 -4.64
C ASN A 184 12.82 -43.29 -5.02
N LEU A 185 12.44 -43.42 -6.30
CA LEU A 185 12.49 -44.61 -7.15
C LEU A 185 12.00 -44.22 -8.55
#